data_AF-A0A6M1LDF9-F1
#
_entry.id   AF-A0A6M1LDF9-F1
#
_cell.length_a   1.000
_cell.length_b   1.000
_cell.length_c   1.000
_cell.angle_alpha   90.00
_cell.angle_beta   90.00
_cell.angle_gamma   90.00
#
_symmetry.space_group_name_H-M   'P 1'
#
loop_
_entity.id
_entity.type
_entity.pdbx_description
1 polymer ?
#
loop_
_entity_poly.entity_id
_entity_poly.type
_entity_poly.pdbx_seq_one_letter_code
_entity_poly.pdbx_strand_id
1 'polypeptide(L)' 'MVTAPPTPADLLRIDGRASVQFAGGRALTLRVVSVSDRHAYDGWIWLTGYVIDRRGEATNW' A
#
# COMPACT_ATOMS: atom_id res chain seq x y z
N MET A 1 -10.00 -16.78 -0.39
CA MET A 1 -9.09 -16.64 0.76
C MET A 1 -9.05 -15.17 1.10
N VAL A 2 -9.58 -14.77 2.25
CA VAL A 2 -9.40 -13.39 2.72
C VAL A 2 -7.99 -13.33 3.31
N THR A 3 -7.10 -12.58 2.68
CA THR A 3 -5.78 -12.30 3.25
C THR A 3 -5.98 -11.44 4.49
N ALA A 4 -5.30 -11.77 5.58
CA ALA A 4 -5.29 -10.94 6.78
C ALA A 4 -4.88 -9.50 6.41
N PRO A 5 -5.43 -8.48 7.09
CA PRO A 5 -5.02 -7.10 6.85
C PRO A 5 -3.51 -6.96 7.11
N PRO A 6 -2.82 -6.08 6.37
CA PRO A 6 -1.41 -5.81 6.57
C PRO A 6 -1.16 -5.19 7.95
N THR A 7 0.08 -5.28 8.40
CA THR A 7 0.54 -4.74 9.68
C THR A 7 1.57 -3.64 9.45
N PRO A 8 1.82 -2.76 10.44
CA PRO A 8 2.92 -1.81 10.38
C PRO A 8 4.25 -2.50 10.03
N ALA A 9 5.08 -1.83 9.22
CA ALA A 9 6.32 -2.30 8.60
C ALA A 9 6.20 -3.25 7.39
N ASP A 10 5.01 -3.80 7.10
CA ASP A 10 4.80 -4.59 5.88
C ASP A 10 5.09 -3.77 4.62
N LEU A 11 5.64 -4.44 3.61
CA LEU A 11 5.85 -3.90 2.27
C LEU A 11 4.74 -4.38 1.35
N LEU A 12 3.95 -3.44 0.84
CA LEU A 12 2.85 -3.73 -0.07
C LEU A 12 3.15 -3.24 -1.47
N ARG A 13 2.98 -4.14 -2.44
CA ARG A 13 2.95 -3.76 -3.86
C ARG A 13 1.58 -3.17 -4.17
N ILE A 14 1.53 -1.86 -4.41
CA ILE A 14 0.31 -1.17 -4.84
C ILE A 14 0.33 -1.11 -6.36
N ASP A 15 -0.57 -1.88 -7.00
CA ASP A 15 -0.65 -2.04 -8.45
C ASP A 15 -2.09 -1.91 -8.98
N GLY A 16 -2.30 -2.28 -10.25
CA GLY A 16 -3.60 -2.22 -10.90
C GLY A 16 -4.75 -2.97 -10.19
N ARG A 17 -4.44 -3.93 -9.31
CA ARG A 17 -5.45 -4.62 -8.48
C ARG A 17 -6.01 -3.73 -7.39
N ALA A 18 -5.21 -2.79 -6.88
CA ALA A 18 -5.64 -1.82 -5.89
C ALA A 18 -6.36 -0.64 -6.56
N SER A 19 -5.84 -0.13 -7.69
CA SER A 19 -6.53 0.89 -8.50
C SER A 19 -5.87 1.01 -9.88
N VAL A 20 -6.68 1.34 -10.90
CA VAL A 20 -6.23 1.58 -12.28
C VAL A 20 -5.15 2.68 -12.41
N GLN A 21 -5.07 3.59 -11.43
CA GLN A 21 -4.05 4.63 -11.36
C GLN A 21 -2.64 4.07 -11.12
N PHE A 22 -2.53 2.86 -10.57
CA PHE A 22 -1.27 2.16 -10.31
C PHE A 22 -0.99 1.04 -11.32
N ALA A 23 -1.73 0.97 -12.43
CA ALA A 23 -1.53 -0.08 -13.44
C ALA A 23 -0.18 0.06 -14.19
N GLY A 24 0.39 -1.09 -14.58
CA GLY A 24 1.62 -1.15 -15.38
C GLY A 24 2.85 -0.61 -14.64
N GLY A 25 3.65 0.22 -15.32
CA GLY A 25 4.87 0.81 -14.77
C GLY A 25 4.65 1.83 -13.64
N ARG A 26 3.39 2.19 -13.33
CA ARG A 26 3.02 3.16 -12.29
C ARG A 26 2.85 2.56 -10.90
N ALA A 27 2.91 1.24 -10.79
CA ALA A 27 2.78 0.58 -9.51
C ALA A 27 3.94 0.98 -8.58
N LEU A 28 3.66 1.15 -7.29
CA LEU A 28 4.62 1.54 -6.25
C LEU A 28 4.77 0.48 -5.14
N THR A 29 5.79 0.60 -4.31
CA THR A 29 5.94 -0.22 -3.09
C THR A 29 5.76 0.70 -1.90
N LEU A 30 4.76 0.41 -1.06
CA LEU A 30 4.43 1.17 0.13
C LEU A 30 4.92 0.43 1.36
N ARG A 31 5.69 1.10 2.23
CA ARG A 31 5.92 0.61 3.59
C ARG A 31 4.81 1.12 4.49
N VAL A 32 4.07 0.19 5.08
CA VAL A 32 2.93 0.50 5.96
C VAL A 32 3.43 1.08 7.27
N VAL A 33 2.85 2.20 7.68
CA VAL A 33 3.06 2.83 8.99
C VAL A 33 1.86 2.56 9.88
N SER A 34 0.64 2.67 9.35
CA SER A 34 -0.58 2.31 10.07
C SER A 34 -1.70 1.88 9.14
N VAL A 35 -2.59 1.04 9.67
CA VAL A 35 -3.89 0.72 9.09
C VAL A 35 -4.94 1.45 9.93
N SER A 36 -5.87 2.15 9.28
CA SER A 36 -6.91 2.88 10.02
C SER A 36 -8.02 1.94 10.47
N ASP A 37 -8.52 2.14 11.68
CA ASP A 37 -9.76 1.51 12.17
C ASP A 37 -11.03 2.15 11.58
N ARG A 38 -10.90 3.23 10.80
CA ARG A 38 -12.05 3.87 10.16
C ARG A 38 -12.61 2.96 9.06
N HIS A 39 -13.93 2.83 9.03
CA HIS A 39 -14.63 2.15 7.95
C HIS A 39 -14.29 2.79 6.60
N ALA A 40 -13.70 1.99 5.72
CA ALA A 40 -13.67 2.26 4.29
C ALA A 40 -14.89 1.61 3.61
N TYR A 41 -14.94 1.69 2.28
CA TYR A 41 -15.91 0.94 1.48
C TYR A 41 -15.72 -0.58 1.66
N ASP A 42 -16.75 -1.36 1.36
CA ASP A 42 -16.68 -2.81 1.45
C ASP A 42 -15.51 -3.37 0.62
N GLY A 43 -14.67 -4.19 1.26
CA GLY A 43 -13.44 -4.71 0.67
C GLY A 43 -12.24 -3.74 0.62
N TRP A 44 -12.37 -2.51 1.14
CA TRP A 44 -11.29 -1.52 1.17
C TRP A 44 -10.74 -1.32 2.60
N ILE A 45 -9.50 -0.83 2.69
CA ILE A 45 -8.86 -0.38 3.92
C ILE A 45 -8.11 0.93 3.67
N TRP A 46 -7.95 1.72 4.73
CA TRP A 46 -7.10 2.91 4.70
C TRP A 46 -5.71 2.58 5.22
N LEU A 47 -4.69 2.95 4.45
CA LEU A 47 -3.29 2.75 4.78
C LEU A 47 -2.57 4.11 4.84
N THR A 48 -1.80 4.31 5.91
CA THR A 48 -0.78 5.37 5.96
C THR A 48 0.58 4.70 5.76
N GLY A 49 1.42 5.29 4.92
CA GLY A 49 2.76 4.76 4.67
C GLY A 49 3.59 5.71 3.81
N TYR A 50 4.80 5.28 3.47
CA TYR A 50 5.67 5.98 2.54
C TYR A 50 6.10 5.06 1.41
N VAL A 51 6.33 5.65 0.24
CA VAL A 51 6.83 4.92 -0.92
C VAL A 51 8.31 4.65 -0.72
N ILE A 52 8.73 3.42 -1.04
CA ILE A 52 10.14 3.05 -1.09
C ILE A 52 10.57 2.84 -2.53
N ASP A 53 11.82 3.21 -2.82
CA ASP A 53 12.44 3.02 -4.12
C ASP A 53 12.91 1.56 -4.32
N ARG A 54 13.55 1.28 -5.45
CA ARG A 54 14.07 -0.05 -5.77
C ARG A 54 15.23 -0.50 -4.88
N ARG A 55 15.85 0.42 -4.13
CA ARG A 55 16.93 0.16 -3.18
C ARG A 55 16.39 -0.07 -1.77
N GLY A 56 15.08 0.09 -1.57
CA GLY A 56 14.42 -0.07 -0.27
C GLY A 56 14.45 1.19 0.58
N GLU A 57 14.87 2.32 0.01
CA GLU A 57 14.96 3.60 0.69
C GLU A 57 13.67 4.39 0.53
N ALA A 58 13.32 5.20 1.53
CA ALA A 58 12.20 6.13 1.39
C ALA A 58 12.47 7.09 0.23
N THR A 59 11.48 7.27 -0.65
CA THR A 59 11.60 8.28 -1.71
C THR A 59 11.56 9.66 -1.06
N ASN A 60 12.60 10.47 -1.25
CA ASN A 60 12.55 11.89 -0.90
C ASN A 60 11.53 12.57 -1.84
N TRP A 61 10.49 13.17 -1.27
CA TRP A 61 9.47 13.95 -1.99
C TRP A 61 9.79 15.43 -1.92
#